data_AF-A0A8S8XZD0-F1
#
_entry.id   AF-A0A8S8XZD0-F1
#
_cell.length_a   1.000
_cell.length_b   1.000
_cell.length_c   1.000
_cell.angle_alpha   90.00
_cell.angle_beta   90.00
_cell.angle_gamma   90.00
#
_symmetry.space_group_name_H-M   'P 1'
#
loop_
_entity.id
_entity.type
_entity.pdbx_description
1 polymer ?
#
loop_
_entity_poly.entity_id
_entity_poly.type
_entity_poly.pdbx_seq_one_letter_code
_entity_poly.pdbx_strand_id
1 'polypeptide(L)' 'MIKNGRQVTALAPGNLAISFIDEHDEVVIEGVGGRMGRSYGDLSGVRYRVAKVNNVSLREMVRGRKEKPIR' A
#
# COMPACT_ATOMS: atom_id res chain seq x y z
N MET A 1 -8.57 9.11 1.33
CA MET A 1 -8.53 8.65 2.73
C MET A 1 -9.95 8.65 3.27
N ILE A 2 -10.41 7.53 3.82
CA ILE A 2 -11.78 7.41 4.36
C ILE A 2 -12.04 8.42 5.49
N LYS A 3 -11.04 8.68 6.33
CA LYS A 3 -11.19 9.54 7.52
C LYS A 3 -11.34 11.04 7.22
N ASN A 4 -10.80 11.55 6.12
CA ASN A 4 -10.72 13.00 5.86
C ASN A 4 -10.95 13.39 4.40
N GLY A 5 -11.33 12.44 3.52
CA GLY A 5 -11.59 12.68 2.10
C GLY A 5 -10.36 13.04 1.25
N ARG A 6 -9.17 13.20 1.84
CA ARG A 6 -7.97 13.63 1.09
C ARG A 6 -7.42 12.49 0.22
N GLN A 7 -7.08 12.82 -1.02
CA GLN A 7 -6.32 11.91 -1.88
C GLN A 7 -4.85 11.92 -1.49
N VAL A 8 -4.22 10.76 -1.47
CA VAL A 8 -2.82 10.58 -1.09
C VAL A 8 -2.18 9.55 -2.01
N THR A 9 -0.89 9.74 -2.32
CA THR A 9 -0.09 8.78 -3.09
C THR A 9 0.60 7.80 -2.13
N ALA A 10 0.50 6.50 -2.44
CA ALA A 10 1.15 5.44 -1.69
C ALA A 10 1.94 4.51 -2.62
N LEU A 11 3.10 4.04 -2.15
CA LEU A 11 3.89 3.02 -2.82
C LEU A 11 3.27 1.63 -2.58
N ALA A 12 3.21 0.78 -3.59
CA ALA A 12 2.93 -0.66 -3.44
C ALA A 12 4.26 -1.44 -3.31
N PRO A 13 4.70 -1.83 -2.11
CA PRO A 13 5.97 -2.52 -1.93
C PRO A 13 5.91 -3.99 -2.37
N GLY A 14 6.89 -4.42 -3.16
CA GLY A 14 7.05 -5.81 -3.62
C GLY A 14 7.00 -5.94 -5.14
N ASN A 15 7.56 -7.03 -5.66
CA ASN A 15 7.53 -7.29 -7.10
C ASN A 15 6.09 -7.54 -7.55
N LEU A 16 5.65 -6.87 -8.62
CA LEU A 16 4.28 -6.94 -9.15
C LEU A 16 3.17 -6.66 -8.12
N ALA A 17 3.47 -6.00 -6.99
CA ALA A 17 2.49 -5.79 -5.93
C ALA A 17 1.25 -5.00 -6.38
N ILE A 18 1.39 -4.17 -7.41
CA ILE A 18 0.31 -3.39 -8.01
C ILE A 18 -0.79 -4.27 -8.63
N SER A 19 -0.47 -5.48 -9.12
CA SER A 19 -1.47 -6.36 -9.74
C SER A 19 -2.43 -7.00 -8.72
N PHE A 20 -2.16 -6.85 -7.42
CA PHE A 20 -3.02 -7.33 -6.34
C PHE A 20 -3.98 -6.26 -5.81
N ILE A 21 -3.96 -5.05 -6.37
CA ILE A 21 -4.75 -3.89 -5.93
C ILE A 21 -5.67 -3.47 -7.07
N ASP A 22 -6.98 -3.49 -6.81
CA ASP A 22 -8.02 -3.03 -7.73
C ASP A 22 -8.54 -1.64 -7.32
N GLU A 23 -9.18 -0.92 -8.25
CA GLU A 23 -9.58 0.49 -8.10
C GLU A 23 -10.54 0.78 -6.93
N HIS A 24 -11.31 -0.23 -6.50
CA HIS A 24 -12.30 -0.11 -5.43
C HIS A 24 -11.91 -0.85 -4.15
N ASP A 25 -10.67 -1.34 -4.06
CA ASP A 25 -10.20 -2.04 -2.86
C ASP A 25 -10.01 -1.12 -1.67
N GLU A 26 -10.28 -1.65 -0.49
CA GLU A 26 -9.91 -1.00 0.76
C GLU A 26 -8.46 -1.31 1.10
N VAL A 27 -7.62 -0.26 1.10
CA VAL A 27 -6.20 -0.38 1.42
C VAL A 27 -5.84 0.28 2.74
N VAL A 28 -5.01 -0.41 3.52
CA VAL A 28 -4.38 0.13 4.73
C VAL A 28 -2.99 0.65 4.36
N ILE A 29 -2.76 1.94 4.63
CA ILE A 29 -1.49 2.61 4.36
C ILE A 29 -0.72 2.90 5.64
N GLU A 30 0.60 2.80 5.54
CA GLU A 30 1.56 3.12 6.61
C GLU A 30 2.58 4.15 6.09
N GLY A 31 3.31 4.81 6.99
CA GLY A 31 4.45 5.63 6.60
C GLY A 31 5.54 4.78 5.93
N VAL A 32 6.16 5.29 4.86
CA VAL A 32 7.25 4.58 4.17
C VAL A 32 8.57 4.57 4.97
N GLY A 33 8.65 5.34 6.07
CA GLY A 33 9.79 5.32 6.98
C GLY A 33 10.90 6.31 6.61
N GLY A 34 10.60 7.34 5.81
CA GLY A 34 11.55 8.42 5.54
C GLY A 34 11.83 9.29 6.77
N ARG A 35 12.97 9.99 6.74
CA ARG A 35 13.44 10.85 7.83
C ARG A 35 12.36 11.89 8.17
N MET A 36 11.97 11.97 9.45
CA MET A 36 10.89 12.86 9.93
C MET A 36 9.56 12.70 9.18
N GLY A 37 9.21 11.47 8.78
CA GLY A 37 7.95 11.20 8.07
C GLY A 37 7.89 11.76 6.65
N ARG A 38 9.05 12.12 6.09
CA ARG A 38 9.19 12.52 4.68
C ARG A 38 9.27 11.29 3.77
N SER A 39 9.46 11.55 2.50
CA SER A 39 9.72 10.50 1.53
C SER A 39 11.03 9.77 1.81
N TYR A 40 11.13 8.54 1.33
CA TYR A 40 12.27 7.65 1.58
C TYR A 40 13.01 7.36 0.27
N GLY A 41 14.34 7.45 0.32
CA GLY A 41 15.19 7.22 -0.84
C GLY A 41 14.95 8.22 -1.96
N ASP A 42 14.86 7.70 -3.18
CA ASP A 42 14.65 8.41 -4.45
C ASP A 42 13.17 8.74 -4.74
N LEU A 43 12.24 8.22 -3.93
CA LEU A 43 10.81 8.44 -4.12
C LEU A 43 10.41 9.85 -3.71
N SER A 44 10.42 10.80 -4.64
CA SER A 44 9.91 12.16 -4.37
C SER A 44 8.38 12.15 -4.20
N GLY A 45 7.86 12.95 -3.26
CA GLY A 45 6.41 13.11 -3.05
C GLY A 45 5.67 11.93 -2.39
N VAL A 46 6.24 10.72 -2.35
CA VAL A 46 5.58 9.54 -1.76
C VAL A 46 5.93 9.36 -0.29
N ARG A 47 4.93 9.55 0.59
CA ARG A 47 5.10 9.46 2.06
C ARG A 47 4.42 8.26 2.70
N TYR A 48 3.63 7.51 1.92
CA TYR A 48 2.94 6.31 2.39
C TYR A 48 3.30 5.09 1.56
N ARG A 49 3.11 3.91 2.15
CA ARG A 49 3.17 2.60 1.48
C ARG A 49 1.94 1.77 1.84
N VAL A 50 1.54 0.86 0.96
CA VAL A 50 0.45 -0.08 1.20
C VAL A 50 0.93 -1.23 2.08
N ALA A 51 0.20 -1.51 3.17
CA ALA A 51 0.49 -2.61 4.09
C ALA A 51 -0.49 -3.79 3.92
N LYS A 52 -1.78 -3.48 3.73
CA LYS A 52 -2.85 -4.48 3.54
C LYS A 52 -3.83 -4.03 2.45
N VAL A 53 -4.44 -5.01 1.80
CA VAL A 53 -5.52 -4.87 0.82
C VAL A 53 -6.64 -5.80 1.27
N ASN A 54 -7.87 -5.30 1.44
CA ASN A 54 -9.04 -6.08 1.87
C ASN A 54 -8.75 -7.01 3.07
N ASN A 55 -8.09 -6.48 4.11
CA ASN A 55 -7.65 -7.19 5.34
C ASN A 55 -6.55 -8.25 5.17
N VAL A 56 -6.03 -8.47 3.96
CA VAL A 56 -4.89 -9.36 3.70
C VAL A 56 -3.60 -8.57 3.54
N SER A 57 -2.50 -9.09 4.11
CA SER A 57 -1.20 -8.42 3.99
C SER A 57 -0.66 -8.53 2.55
N LEU A 58 -0.33 -7.37 1.96
CA LEU A 58 0.25 -7.30 0.62
C LEU A 58 1.54 -8.11 0.50
N ARG A 59 2.37 -8.09 1.56
CA ARG A 59 3.62 -8.86 1.61
C ARG A 59 3.40 -10.38 1.49
N GLU A 60 2.33 -10.89 2.09
CA GLU A 60 2.01 -12.32 2.02
C GLU A 60 1.40 -12.71 0.66
N MET A 61 0.64 -11.80 0.03
CA MET A 61 0.14 -11.99 -1.34
C MET A 61 1.27 -11.99 -2.37
N VAL A 62 2.20 -11.03 -2.28
CA VAL A 62 3.39 -10.97 -3.15
C VAL A 62 4.27 -12.22 -3.00
N ARG A 63 4.29 -12.83 -1.80
CA ARG A 63 5.01 -14.09 -1.54
C ARG A 63 4.23 -15.34 -1.96
N GLY A 64 2.99 -15.21 -2.43
CA GLY A 64 2.12 -16.33 -2.80
C GLY A 64 1.62 -17.17 -1.61
N ARG A 65 1.71 -16.64 -0.38
CA ARG A 65 1.31 -17.37 0.84
C ARG A 65 -0.18 -17.20 1.18
N LYS A 66 -0.77 -16.12 0.70
CA LYS A 66 -2.19 -15.80 0.87
C LYS A 66 -2.74 -15.28 -0.43
N GLU A 67 -3.97 -15.63 -0.72
CA GLU A 67 -4.69 -15.08 -1.87
C GLU A 67 -5.58 -13.92 -1.43
N LYS A 68 -5.91 -13.07 -2.40
CA LYS A 68 -6.86 -12.00 -2.18
C LYS A 68 -8.25 -12.62 -2.01
N PRO A 69 -9.00 -12.28 -0.96
CA PRO A 69 -10.38 -12.73 -0.83
C PRO A 69 -11.20 -12.11 -1.96
N ILE A 70 -11.73 -12.96 -2.83
CA ILE A 70 -12.68 -12.56 -3.87
C ILE A 70 -14.01 -12.33 -3.17
N ARG A 71 -14.56 -11.12 -3.30
CA ARG A 71 -15.90 -10.76 -2.82
C ARG A 71 -16.75 -10.35 -4.00
#